data_AF-A0A9W7FYI1-F1
#
_entry.id   AF-A0A9W7FYI1-F1
#
_cell.length_a   1.000
_cell.length_b   1.000
_cell.length_c   1.000
_cell.angle_alpha   90.00
_cell.angle_beta   90.00
_cell.angle_gamma   90.00
#
_symmetry.space_group_name_H-M   'P 1'
#
loop_
_entity.id
_entity.type
_entity.pdbx_description
1 polymer ?
#
loop_
_entity_poly.entity_id
_entity_poly.type
_entity_poly.pdbx_seq_one_letter_code
_entity_poly.pdbx_strand_id
1 'polypeptide(L)'
;MATNKPNFSRRVSEFSAATLDKLSTLEDEIGLFETQVEKLAMQLSDIGNSNTISKEVMDDLIASRNDLRQYVGNLEKFQFVKVDAIITADLQSGKEEARTRRKNLTARCEAVRTKQVEIIKRIDELVNSGSK
;
A
#
# COMPACT_ATOMS: atom_id res chain seq x y z
N MET A 1 -6.37 -6.99 53.63
CA MET A 1 -6.79 -6.40 52.33
C MET A 1 -5.58 -6.36 51.42
N ALA A 2 -5.45 -7.30 50.48
CA ALA A 2 -4.32 -7.31 49.55
C ALA A 2 -4.59 -6.28 48.46
N THR A 3 -3.82 -5.20 48.44
CA THR A 3 -3.84 -4.21 47.35
C THR A 3 -3.25 -4.87 46.11
N ASN A 4 -4.12 -5.30 45.19
CA ASN A 4 -3.74 -5.78 43.87
C ASN A 4 -3.15 -4.61 43.08
N LYS A 5 -1.84 -4.37 43.19
CA LYS A 5 -1.14 -3.36 42.39
C LYS A 5 -1.22 -3.81 40.92
N PRO A 6 -1.75 -2.98 40.01
CA PRO A 6 -1.80 -3.33 38.60
C PRO A 6 -0.37 -3.55 38.11
N ASN A 7 -0.12 -4.72 37.50
CA ASN A 7 1.19 -5.12 37.01
C ASN A 7 1.52 -4.30 35.74
N PHE A 8 2.10 -3.12 35.93
CA PHE A 8 2.45 -2.16 34.88
C PHE A 8 3.28 -2.81 33.76
N SER A 9 4.22 -3.69 34.09
CA SER A 9 5.06 -4.37 33.11
C SER A 9 4.27 -5.24 32.12
N ARG A 10 3.14 -5.83 32.56
CA ARG A 10 2.28 -6.66 31.69
C ARG A 10 1.49 -5.81 30.70
N ARG A 11 0.91 -4.70 31.18
CA ARG A 11 0.15 -3.76 30.32
C ARG A 11 1.03 -3.07 29.28
N VAL A 12 2.29 -2.80 29.63
CA VAL A 12 3.26 -2.17 28.72
C VAL A 12 3.71 -3.14 27.64
N SER A 13 3.92 -4.42 27.98
CA SER A 13 4.25 -5.46 26.98
C SER A 13 3.08 -5.76 26.05
N GLU A 14 1.85 -5.73 26.54
CA GLU A 14 0.63 -5.83 25.72
C GLU A 14 0.50 -4.67 24.71
N PHE A 15 0.83 -3.44 25.11
CA PHE A 15 0.77 -2.28 24.21
C PHE A 15 1.80 -2.36 23.07
N SER A 16 3.04 -2.77 23.40
CA SER A 16 4.07 -2.99 22.39
C SER A 16 3.68 -4.11 21.41
N ALA A 17 3.17 -5.23 21.93
CA ALA A 17 2.71 -6.35 21.11
C ALA A 17 1.57 -5.92 20.16
N ALA A 18 0.56 -5.24 20.68
CA ALA A 18 -0.56 -4.74 19.87
C ALA A 18 -0.13 -3.76 18.77
N THR A 19 0.94 -2.98 18.99
CA THR A 19 1.48 -2.08 17.97
C THR A 19 2.21 -2.84 16.87
N LEU A 20 2.96 -3.88 17.22
CA LEU A 20 3.63 -4.76 16.25
C LEU A 20 2.62 -5.59 15.43
N ASP A 21 1.54 -6.07 16.06
CA ASP A 21 0.46 -6.78 15.35
C ASP A 21 -0.25 -5.87 14.36
N LYS A 22 -0.51 -4.61 14.74
CA LYS A 22 -1.05 -3.59 13.82
C LYS A 22 -0.10 -3.37 12.65
N LEU A 23 1.21 -3.24 12.90
CA LEU A 23 2.20 -3.10 11.83
C LEU A 23 2.18 -4.31 10.88
N SER A 24 2.08 -5.53 11.41
CA SER A 24 1.95 -6.75 10.59
C SER A 24 0.71 -6.71 9.71
N THR A 25 -0.44 -6.30 10.27
CA THR A 25 -1.68 -6.19 9.50
C THR A 25 -1.54 -5.17 8.37
N LEU A 26 -0.89 -4.03 8.64
CA LEU A 26 -0.62 -3.03 7.61
C LEU A 26 0.37 -3.53 6.55
N GLU A 27 1.35 -4.35 6.93
CA GLU A 27 2.29 -5.00 6.00
C GLU A 27 1.57 -5.95 5.04
N ASP A 28 0.54 -6.65 5.50
CA ASP A 28 -0.32 -7.50 4.65
C ASP A 28 -1.21 -6.65 3.74
N GLU A 29 -1.85 -5.61 4.28
CA GLU A 29 -2.71 -4.70 3.51
C GLU A 29 -1.94 -4.03 2.37
N ILE A 30 -0.72 -3.55 2.61
CA ILE A 30 0.11 -2.96 1.55
C ILE A 30 0.57 -4.00 0.52
N GLY A 31 0.79 -5.25 0.93
CA GLY A 31 1.08 -6.35 0.02
C GLY A 31 -0.06 -6.61 -0.98
N LEU A 32 -1.30 -6.39 -0.59
CA LEU A 32 -2.45 -6.46 -1.50
C LEU A 32 -2.40 -5.36 -2.56
N PHE A 33 -2.06 -4.12 -2.17
CA PHE A 33 -1.88 -3.02 -3.11
C PHE A 33 -0.73 -3.30 -4.09
N GLU A 34 0.41 -3.78 -3.60
CA GLU A 34 1.56 -4.17 -4.42
C GLU A 34 1.18 -5.22 -5.46
N THR A 35 0.49 -6.29 -5.03
CA THR A 35 0.07 -7.39 -5.91
C THR A 35 -0.88 -6.92 -7.01
N GLN A 36 -1.81 -6.02 -6.69
CA GLN A 36 -2.74 -5.47 -7.68
C GLN A 36 -2.01 -4.62 -8.73
N VAL A 37 -1.07 -3.77 -8.28
CA VAL A 37 -0.27 -2.93 -9.17
C VAL A 37 0.65 -3.78 -10.06
N GLU A 38 1.23 -4.86 -9.52
CA GLU A 38 2.05 -5.80 -10.29
C GLU A 38 1.22 -6.50 -11.37
N LYS A 39 0.03 -7.00 -11.01
CA LYS A 39 -0.87 -7.66 -11.97
C LYS A 39 -1.21 -6.75 -13.15
N LEU A 40 -1.52 -5.49 -12.87
CA LEU A 40 -1.81 -4.49 -13.90
C LEU A 40 -0.58 -4.17 -14.75
N ALA A 41 0.61 -4.08 -14.14
CA ALA A 41 1.85 -3.88 -14.88
C ALA A 41 2.12 -5.03 -15.88
N MET A 42 1.89 -6.28 -15.46
CA MET A 42 2.01 -7.45 -16.33
C MET A 42 1.03 -7.40 -17.50
N GLN A 43 -0.24 -7.08 -17.24
CA GLN A 43 -1.25 -6.93 -18.30
C GLN A 43 -0.85 -5.86 -19.33
N LEU A 44 -0.26 -4.74 -18.91
CA LEU A 44 0.25 -3.72 -19.83
C LEU A 44 1.46 -4.15 -20.64
N SER A 45 2.35 -4.93 -20.05
CA SER A 45 3.51 -5.50 -20.76
C SER A 45 3.05 -6.39 -21.91
N ASP A 46 2.05 -7.23 -21.68
CA ASP A 46 1.50 -8.13 -22.69
C ASP A 46 0.83 -7.34 -23.83
N ILE A 47 0.10 -6.27 -23.50
CA ILE A 47 -0.57 -5.41 -24.49
C ILE A 47 0.44 -4.61 -25.31
N GLY A 48 1.50 -4.08 -24.69
CA GLY A 48 2.54 -3.29 -25.37
C GLY A 48 3.33 -4.06 -26.43
N ASN A 49 3.31 -5.39 -26.38
CA ASN A 49 3.94 -6.27 -27.37
C ASN A 49 3.00 -6.62 -28.54
N SER A 50 1.72 -6.26 -28.47
CA SER A 50 0.74 -6.47 -29.54
C SER A 50 0.69 -5.25 -30.47
N ASN A 51 0.88 -5.47 -31.78
CA ASN A 51 0.80 -4.42 -32.80
C ASN A 51 -0.63 -3.93 -33.08
N THR A 52 -1.66 -4.51 -32.47
CA THR A 52 -3.04 -4.12 -32.68
C THR A 52 -3.80 -4.19 -31.36
N ILE A 53 -4.31 -3.05 -30.90
CA ILE A 53 -5.15 -2.93 -29.71
C ILE A 53 -6.60 -3.00 -30.18
N SER A 54 -7.31 -4.05 -29.81
CA SER A 54 -8.75 -4.14 -30.09
C SER A 54 -9.52 -3.14 -29.22
N LYS A 55 -10.74 -2.80 -29.63
CA LYS A 55 -11.60 -1.90 -28.87
C LYS A 55 -11.89 -2.43 -27.46
N GLU A 56 -12.08 -3.73 -27.32
CA GLU A 56 -12.29 -4.40 -26.03
C GLU A 56 -11.10 -4.20 -25.09
N VAL A 57 -9.87 -4.39 -25.60
CA VAL A 57 -8.64 -4.14 -24.82
C VAL A 57 -8.53 -2.66 -24.45
N MET A 58 -8.94 -1.74 -25.33
CA MET A 58 -8.95 -0.31 -25.04
C MET A 58 -9.93 0.03 -23.90
N ASP A 59 -11.12 -0.54 -23.90
CA ASP A 59 -12.12 -0.33 -22.84
C ASP A 59 -11.61 -0.89 -21.50
N ASP A 60 -10.98 -2.07 -21.50
CA ASP A 60 -10.36 -2.68 -20.32
C ASP A 60 -9.20 -1.84 -19.74
N LEU A 61 -8.38 -1.22 -20.61
CA LEU A 61 -7.32 -0.30 -20.21
C LEU A 61 -7.88 0.95 -19.52
N ILE A 62 -8.95 1.52 -20.06
CA ILE A 62 -9.62 2.69 -19.49
C ILE A 62 -10.24 2.34 -18.12
N ALA A 63 -10.87 1.18 -17.99
CA ALA A 63 -11.38 0.69 -16.71
C ALA A 63 -10.24 0.52 -15.69
N SER A 64 -9.17 -0.17 -16.08
CA SER A 64 -7.98 -0.38 -15.24
C SER A 64 -7.34 0.92 -14.77
N ARG A 65 -7.28 1.94 -15.64
CA ARG A 65 -6.80 3.29 -15.29
C ARG A 65 -7.65 3.96 -14.22
N ASN A 66 -8.97 3.84 -14.32
CA ASN A 66 -9.89 4.43 -13.34
C ASN A 66 -9.75 3.73 -11.98
N ASP A 67 -9.62 2.40 -11.98
CA ASP A 67 -9.38 1.61 -10.78
C ASP A 67 -8.06 2.03 -10.12
N LEU A 68 -6.98 2.18 -10.89
CA LEU A 68 -5.68 2.67 -10.39
C LEU A 68 -5.79 4.04 -9.73
N ARG A 69 -6.55 4.97 -10.33
CA ARG A 69 -6.78 6.29 -9.73
C ARG A 69 -7.52 6.21 -8.41
N GLN A 70 -8.50 5.33 -8.31
CA GLN A 70 -9.20 5.08 -7.05
C GLN A 70 -8.25 4.48 -6.00
N TYR A 71 -7.39 3.54 -6.41
CA TYR A 71 -6.38 2.94 -5.53
C TYR A 71 -5.35 3.95 -5.03
N VAL A 72 -4.94 4.94 -5.82
CA VAL A 72 -4.06 6.03 -5.36
C VAL A 72 -4.69 6.76 -4.16
N GLY A 73 -5.97 7.11 -4.26
CA GLY A 73 -6.69 7.77 -3.16
C GLY A 73 -6.88 6.87 -1.93
N ASN A 74 -7.01 5.55 -2.14
CA ASN A 74 -7.08 4.59 -1.05
C ASN A 74 -5.72 4.40 -0.36
N LEU A 75 -4.63 4.37 -1.13
CA LEU A 75 -3.25 4.27 -0.62
C LEU A 75 -2.86 5.54 0.17
N GLU A 76 -3.30 6.72 -0.29
CA GLU A 76 -3.18 7.98 0.45
C GLU A 76 -3.83 7.91 1.83
N LYS A 77 -5.09 7.46 1.86
CA LYS A 77 -5.81 7.28 3.12
C LYS A 77 -5.14 6.23 3.99
N PHE A 78 -4.64 5.14 3.42
CA PHE A 78 -3.92 4.10 4.14
C PHE A 78 -2.66 4.66 4.82
N GLN A 79 -1.84 5.42 4.08
CA GLN A 79 -0.63 6.03 4.63
C GLN A 79 -0.95 7.04 5.74
N PHE A 80 -1.82 8.01 5.46
CA PHE A 80 -2.12 9.09 6.39
C PHE A 80 -2.90 8.64 7.62
N VAL A 81 -3.94 7.82 7.44
CA VAL A 81 -4.85 7.43 8.53
C VAL A 81 -4.31 6.27 9.35
N LYS A 82 -3.55 5.35 8.73
CA LYS A 82 -3.09 4.14 9.40
C LYS A 82 -1.61 4.16 9.72
N VAL A 83 -0.73 4.38 8.73
CA VAL A 83 0.73 4.26 8.93
C VAL A 83 1.28 5.42 9.78
N ASP A 84 0.93 6.66 9.44
CA ASP A 84 1.41 7.85 10.15
C ASP A 84 0.83 7.97 11.56
N ALA A 85 -0.36 7.39 11.79
CA ALA A 85 -1.01 7.32 13.08
C ALA A 85 -0.29 6.39 14.09
N ILE A 86 0.69 5.59 13.64
CA ILE A 86 1.43 4.70 14.55
C ILE A 86 2.42 5.50 15.39
N ILE A 87 2.06 5.65 16.67
CA ILE A 87 2.91 6.26 17.69
C ILE A 87 3.90 5.22 18.20
N THR A 88 5.17 5.38 17.82
CA THR A 88 6.28 4.54 18.29
C THR A 88 7.04 5.15 19.47
N ALA A 89 6.77 6.42 19.81
CA ALA A 89 7.50 7.15 20.85
C ALA A 89 7.33 6.53 22.24
N ASP A 90 6.13 6.04 22.54
CA ASP A 90 5.74 5.53 23.87
C ASP A 90 6.05 4.04 24.06
N LEU A 91 6.59 3.38 23.04
CA LEU A 91 7.00 1.98 23.10
C LEU A 91 8.23 1.82 24.00
N GLN A 92 8.11 1.01 25.06
CA GLN A 92 9.20 0.71 25.98
C GLN A 92 10.02 -0.51 25.55
N SER A 93 9.48 -1.33 24.65
CA SER A 93 10.12 -2.49 24.02
C SER A 93 9.69 -2.59 22.57
N GLY A 94 10.53 -3.16 21.69
CA GLY A 94 10.21 -3.27 20.25
C GLY A 94 10.11 -1.93 19.51
N LYS A 95 10.52 -0.82 20.13
CA LYS A 95 10.43 0.53 19.57
C LYS A 95 11.20 0.71 18.26
N GLU A 96 12.44 0.24 18.23
CA GLU A 96 13.30 0.35 17.04
C GLU A 96 12.81 -0.56 15.91
N GLU A 97 12.29 -1.74 16.24
CA GLU A 97 11.61 -2.62 15.29
C GLU A 97 10.36 -1.94 14.72
N ALA A 98 9.48 -1.41 15.56
CA ALA A 98 8.28 -0.72 15.13
C ALA A 98 8.57 0.52 14.28
N ARG A 99 9.62 1.29 14.61
CA ARG A 99 10.11 2.41 13.80
C ARG A 99 10.59 1.97 12.43
N THR A 100 11.37 0.88 12.39
CA THR A 100 11.90 0.33 11.16
C THR A 100 10.78 -0.18 10.25
N ARG A 101 9.85 -0.95 10.79
CA ARG A 101 8.67 -1.45 10.06
C ARG A 101 7.79 -0.30 9.56
N ARG A 102 7.50 0.70 10.39
CA ARG A 102 6.75 1.89 9.97
C ARG A 102 7.45 2.64 8.83
N LYS A 103 8.78 2.82 8.92
CA LYS A 103 9.57 3.46 7.86
C LYS A 103 9.53 2.63 6.56
N ASN A 104 9.60 1.31 6.67
CA ASN A 104 9.47 0.40 5.53
C ASN A 104 8.08 0.52 4.88
N LEU A 105 7.01 0.52 5.68
CA LEU A 105 5.65 0.74 5.19
C LEU A 105 5.52 2.07 4.43
N THR A 106 6.05 3.17 4.97
CA THR A 106 6.06 4.46 4.27
C THR A 106 6.79 4.37 2.92
N ALA A 107 7.98 3.78 2.89
CA ALA A 107 8.75 3.62 1.65
C ALA A 107 8.03 2.73 0.62
N ARG A 108 7.38 1.65 1.08
CA ARG A 108 6.54 0.79 0.22
C ARG A 108 5.34 1.56 -0.33
N CYS A 109 4.67 2.39 0.47
CA CYS A 109 3.57 3.24 -0.02
C CYS A 109 4.04 4.17 -1.14
N GLU A 110 5.19 4.82 -0.96
CA GLU A 110 5.79 5.70 -1.97
C GLU A 110 6.17 4.93 -3.25
N ALA A 111 6.74 3.74 -3.12
CA ALA A 111 7.08 2.88 -4.25
C ALA A 111 5.83 2.45 -5.04
N VAL A 112 4.79 1.99 -4.35
CA VAL A 112 3.50 1.62 -4.97
C VAL A 112 2.89 2.80 -5.68
N ARG A 113 2.85 3.99 -5.04
CA ARG A 113 2.36 5.21 -5.66
C ARG A 113 3.13 5.56 -6.93
N THR A 114 4.46 5.51 -6.88
CA THR A 114 5.31 5.83 -8.03
C THR A 114 4.99 4.90 -9.20
N LYS A 115 4.90 3.59 -8.94
CA LYS A 115 4.55 2.58 -9.93
C LYS A 115 3.13 2.77 -10.49
N GLN A 116 2.16 3.13 -9.66
CA GLN A 116 0.79 3.46 -10.12
C GLN A 116 0.78 4.65 -11.09
N VAL A 117 1.53 5.71 -10.80
CA VAL A 117 1.61 6.89 -11.67
C VAL A 117 2.26 6.53 -13.01
N GLU A 118 3.32 5.72 -13.00
CA GLU A 118 3.97 5.24 -14.22
C GLU A 118 3.02 4.40 -15.09
N ILE A 119 2.28 3.48 -14.47
CA ILE A 119 1.29 2.63 -15.15
C ILE A 119 0.16 3.48 -15.75
N ILE A 120 -0.39 4.43 -15.00
CA ILE A 120 -1.43 5.34 -15.52
C ILE A 120 -0.91 6.13 -16.71
N LYS A 121 0.32 6.67 -16.63
CA LYS A 121 0.94 7.39 -17.73
C LYS A 121 1.11 6.48 -18.95
N ARG A 122 1.53 5.24 -18.75
CA ARG A 122 1.67 4.26 -19.84
C ARG A 122 0.33 3.94 -20.51
N ILE A 123 -0.74 3.79 -19.72
CA ILE A 123 -2.10 3.61 -20.26
C ILE A 123 -2.51 4.83 -21.07
N ASP A 124 -2.29 6.04 -20.56
CA ASP A 124 -2.62 7.29 -21.25
C ASP A 124 -1.90 7.39 -22.61
N GLU A 125 -0.63 6.99 -22.69
CA GLU A 125 0.12 6.93 -23.96
C GLU A 125 -0.50 5.93 -24.95
N LEU A 126 -0.86 4.73 -24.48
CA LEU A 126 -1.48 3.69 -25.32
C LEU A 126 -2.84 4.14 -25.85
N VAL A 127 -3.69 4.70 -24.99
CA VAL A 127 -5.03 5.21 -25.35
C VAL A 127 -4.93 6.33 -26.39
N ASN A 128 -3.97 7.25 -26.22
CA ASN A 128 -3.76 8.35 -27.16
C ASN A 128 -3.17 7.89 -28.51
N SER A 129 -2.35 6.84 -28.51
CA SER A 129 -1.79 6.27 -29.74
C SER A 129 -2.81 5.47 -30.56
N GLY A 130 -3.74 4.77 -29.89
CA GLY A 130 -4.79 3.97 -30.55
C GLY A 130 -6.03 4.76 -30.99
N SER A 131 -6.13 6.04 -30.66
CA SER A 131 -7.21 6.95 -31.13
C SER A 131 -6.88 7.68 -32.44
N LYS A 132 -5.75 7.36 -33.09
CA LYS A 132 -5.38 7.88 -34.42
C LYS A 132 -5.57 6.81 -35.48
#